data_AF-A0AAJ5D6K9-F1
#
_entry.id   AF-A0AAJ5D6K9-F1
#
_cell.length_a   1.000
_cell.length_b   1.000
_cell.length_c   1.000
_cell.angle_alpha   90.00
_cell.angle_beta   90.00
_cell.angle_gamma   90.00
#
_symmetry.space_group_name_H-M   'P 1'
#
loop_
_entity.id
_entity.type
_entity.pdbx_description
1 polymer ?
#
loop_
_entity_poly.entity_id
_entity_poly.type
_entity_poly.pdbx_seq_one_letter_code
_entity_poly.pdbx_strand_id
1 'polypeptide(L)'
;MFKSLFKLYAMVVLAAALALVAVNKSFVLLFHDTLTHGERELRKGYAFALREYLDRAGDAREAAIARLNDNAWERFDVVDPAAVPALSAQQRRDLAQDKLVLLTNGKDYYLPLRDGAVLHAHADDIDYSHIKAMAYGLIAIAALLPLMLWVWSHWRDLRTLEEAARAFGAGRLSTRANLRKRSNVYALARQFDDMAERIQGSIQHQREMMNGISHELKTPIARLEFGIALLQSPLSDDQRAVRVDALRRDVRELDELVTELLALSRLEQGATHLVLMRVAVGEWLDSVVGSVANDVADRQLALVVHADAAPTHHVCDPRLVARALLNLIRNAARYAQHTIIIRAEAGPAGALCLTVEDDGPGIPPADRARVFEPFLRLDASRDRHTGGFGLGLAIVRRIALVHGGEVHLDAAPGGGARFAVQLPAMAMPLI
;
A
#
# COMPACT_ATOMS: atom_id res chain seq x y z
N MET A 1 -2.79 15.37 19.24
CA MET A 1 -3.64 14.16 19.46
C MET A 1 -5.04 14.51 19.96
N PHE A 2 -5.21 14.92 21.23
CA PHE A 2 -6.53 15.21 21.80
C PHE A 2 -7.26 16.33 21.04
N LYS A 3 -6.54 17.37 20.61
CA LYS A 3 -7.10 18.52 19.89
C LYS A 3 -7.79 18.18 18.55
N SER A 4 -7.28 17.24 17.75
CA SER A 4 -7.85 16.93 16.42
C SER A 4 -9.10 16.06 16.54
N LEU A 5 -9.03 15.01 17.37
CA LEU A 5 -10.18 14.19 17.74
C LEU A 5 -11.27 15.02 18.42
N PHE A 6 -10.89 15.92 19.34
CA PHE A 6 -11.82 16.83 19.99
C PHE A 6 -12.51 17.78 19.01
N LYS A 7 -11.78 18.32 18.02
CA LYS A 7 -12.38 19.18 16.97
C LYS A 7 -13.39 18.44 16.11
N LEU A 8 -13.03 17.24 15.61
CA LEU A 8 -13.94 16.41 14.81
C LEU A 8 -15.18 16.03 15.65
N TYR A 9 -14.97 15.67 16.91
CA TYR A 9 -16.03 15.31 17.84
C TYR A 9 -16.96 16.50 18.14
N ALA A 10 -16.41 17.66 18.48
CA ALA A 10 -17.18 18.88 18.72
C ALA A 10 -18.01 19.26 17.49
N MET A 11 -17.46 19.09 16.29
CA MET A 11 -18.17 19.35 15.03
C MET A 11 -19.35 18.38 14.83
N VAL A 12 -19.16 17.09 15.07
CA VAL A 12 -20.25 16.09 14.95
C VAL A 12 -21.34 16.33 15.98
N VAL A 13 -20.97 16.59 17.24
CA VAL A 13 -21.93 16.87 18.31
C VAL A 13 -22.73 18.14 17.99
N LEU A 14 -22.06 19.20 17.54
CA LEU A 14 -22.70 20.45 17.14
C LEU A 14 -23.66 20.24 15.97
N ALA A 15 -23.25 19.49 14.94
CA ALA A 15 -24.08 19.19 13.79
C ALA A 15 -25.32 18.36 14.17
N ALA A 16 -25.16 17.35 15.03
CA ALA A 16 -26.27 16.53 15.52
C ALA A 16 -27.25 17.36 16.36
N ALA A 17 -26.75 18.22 17.25
CA ALA A 17 -27.59 19.11 18.05
C ALA A 17 -28.36 20.11 17.16
N LEU A 18 -27.68 20.72 16.17
CA LEU A 18 -28.31 21.64 15.22
C LEU A 18 -29.40 20.94 14.41
N ALA A 19 -29.13 19.71 13.92
CA ALA A 19 -30.09 18.91 13.18
C ALA A 19 -31.32 18.58 14.03
N LEU A 20 -31.13 18.19 15.30
CA LEU A 20 -32.23 17.88 16.20
C LEU A 20 -33.14 19.10 16.45
N VAL A 21 -32.54 20.28 16.69
CA VAL A 21 -33.29 21.53 16.87
C VAL A 21 -34.03 21.91 15.58
N ALA A 22 -33.36 21.81 14.42
CA ALA A 22 -33.94 22.12 13.12
C ALA A 22 -35.12 21.20 12.80
N VAL A 23 -34.98 19.88 13.01
CA VAL A 23 -36.04 18.90 12.80
C VAL A 23 -37.22 19.18 13.73
N ASN A 24 -36.98 19.38 15.03
CA ASN A 24 -38.05 19.63 15.99
C ASN A 24 -38.84 20.91 15.67
N LYS A 25 -38.14 22.02 15.36
CA LYS A 25 -38.79 23.29 14.98
C LYS A 25 -39.56 23.18 13.67
N SER A 26 -38.97 22.53 12.67
CA SER A 26 -39.61 22.35 11.35
C SER A 26 -40.83 21.47 11.44
N PHE A 27 -40.78 20.38 12.23
CA PHE A 27 -41.89 19.46 12.40
C PHE A 27 -43.12 20.16 13.02
N VAL A 28 -42.92 20.94 14.09
CA VAL A 28 -44.01 21.69 14.73
C VAL A 28 -44.64 22.70 13.76
N LEU A 29 -43.81 23.41 12.97
CA LEU A 29 -44.30 24.38 11.98
C LEU A 29 -45.09 23.69 10.85
N LEU A 30 -44.60 22.57 10.34
CA LEU A 30 -45.15 21.91 9.15
C LEU A 30 -46.44 21.16 9.43
N PHE A 31 -46.61 20.65 10.66
CA PHE A 31 -47.78 19.85 11.07
C PHE A 31 -48.73 20.59 12.02
N HIS A 32 -48.57 21.91 12.19
CA HIS A 32 -49.36 22.72 13.13
C HIS A 32 -50.88 22.58 12.89
N ASP A 33 -51.33 22.67 11.64
CA ASP A 33 -52.75 22.65 11.30
C ASP A 33 -53.37 21.27 11.59
N THR A 34 -52.66 20.19 11.26
CA THR A 34 -53.11 18.81 11.53
C THR A 34 -53.19 18.51 13.03
N LEU A 35 -52.19 18.97 13.81
CA LEU A 35 -52.17 18.79 15.26
C LEU A 35 -53.30 19.58 15.94
N THR A 36 -53.50 20.83 15.54
CA THR A 36 -54.55 21.69 16.12
C THR A 36 -55.96 21.27 15.69
N HIS A 37 -56.16 20.71 14.49
CA HIS A 37 -57.44 20.16 14.08
C HIS A 37 -57.87 18.99 14.95
N GLY A 38 -56.97 18.04 15.24
CA GLY A 38 -57.26 16.91 16.14
C GLY A 38 -57.64 17.35 17.55
N GLU A 39 -56.93 18.34 18.10
CA GLU A 39 -57.23 18.90 19.42
C GLU A 39 -58.56 19.66 19.44
N ARG A 40 -58.90 20.41 18.37
CA ARG A 40 -60.23 21.06 18.22
C ARG A 40 -61.35 20.03 18.31
N GLU A 41 -61.27 18.95 17.54
CA GLU A 41 -62.31 17.91 17.55
C GLU A 41 -62.46 17.23 18.91
N LEU A 42 -61.35 16.90 19.58
CA LEU A 42 -61.36 16.30 20.92
C LEU A 42 -62.02 17.22 21.95
N ARG A 43 -61.74 18.53 21.88
CA ARG A 43 -62.27 19.51 22.85
C ARG A 43 -63.69 19.97 22.57
N LYS A 44 -64.25 19.74 21.38
CA LYS A 44 -65.65 20.13 21.06
C LYS A 44 -66.67 19.58 22.06
N GLY A 45 -66.54 18.30 22.44
CA GLY A 45 -67.45 17.67 23.40
C GLY A 45 -67.34 18.27 24.81
N TYR A 46 -66.11 18.52 25.26
CA TYR A 46 -65.85 19.18 26.54
C TYR A 46 -66.36 20.63 26.55
N ALA A 47 -66.05 21.39 25.50
CA ALA A 47 -66.50 22.77 25.31
C ALA A 47 -68.03 22.88 25.26
N PHE A 48 -68.72 21.91 24.64
CA PHE A 48 -70.18 21.86 24.63
C PHE A 48 -70.75 21.68 26.05
N ALA A 49 -70.22 20.73 26.82
CA ALA A 49 -70.66 20.49 28.20
C ALA A 49 -70.36 21.69 29.12
N LEU A 50 -69.20 22.32 28.93
CA LEU A 50 -68.78 23.51 29.67
C LEU A 50 -69.70 24.71 29.39
N ARG A 51 -70.03 24.94 28.11
CA ARG A 51 -70.97 25.97 27.69
C ARG A 51 -72.34 25.76 28.31
N GLU A 52 -72.89 24.55 28.21
CA GLU A 52 -74.21 24.22 28.77
C GLU A 52 -74.25 24.35 30.31
N TYR A 53 -73.17 23.99 30.99
CA TYR A 53 -73.05 24.14 32.46
C TYR A 53 -73.04 25.61 32.89
N LEU A 54 -72.27 26.45 32.20
CA LEU A 54 -72.17 27.89 32.49
C LEU A 54 -73.42 28.67 32.09
N ASP A 55 -74.07 28.29 31.00
CA ASP A 55 -75.33 28.88 30.55
C ASP A 55 -76.46 28.62 31.57
N ARG A 56 -76.53 27.40 32.14
CA ARG A 56 -77.52 27.04 33.18
C ARG A 56 -77.30 27.77 34.50
N ALA A 57 -76.08 28.21 34.78
CA ALA A 57 -75.75 28.91 36.02
C ALA A 57 -76.29 30.34 36.07
N GLY A 58 -76.58 30.98 34.93
CA GLY A 58 -77.17 32.32 34.85
C GLY A 58 -76.43 33.34 35.73
N ASP A 59 -77.15 33.98 36.66
CA ASP A 59 -76.60 34.99 37.59
C ASP A 59 -75.57 34.42 38.59
N ALA A 60 -75.50 33.10 38.77
CA ALA A 60 -74.51 32.43 39.63
C ALA A 60 -73.24 31.98 38.86
N ARG A 61 -73.01 32.51 37.65
CA ARG A 61 -71.91 32.09 36.77
C ARG A 61 -70.53 32.26 37.40
N GLU A 62 -70.27 33.36 38.09
CA GLU A 62 -68.97 33.58 38.75
C GLU A 62 -68.66 32.48 39.78
N ALA A 63 -69.67 32.06 40.56
CA ALA A 63 -69.53 30.96 41.50
C ALA A 63 -69.34 29.59 40.80
N ALA A 64 -69.96 29.41 39.62
CA ALA A 64 -69.77 28.22 38.80
C ALA A 64 -68.35 28.15 38.21
N ILE A 65 -67.79 29.28 37.77
CA ILE A 65 -66.41 29.41 37.30
C ILE A 65 -65.42 29.16 38.44
N ALA A 66 -65.64 29.72 39.62
CA ALA A 66 -64.80 29.45 40.79
C ALA A 66 -64.74 27.96 41.13
N ARG A 67 -65.89 27.26 41.11
CA ARG A 67 -65.94 25.80 41.30
C ARG A 67 -65.19 25.02 40.22
N LEU A 68 -65.22 25.48 38.97
CA LEU A 68 -64.45 24.87 37.91
C LEU A 68 -62.94 25.06 38.14
N ASN A 69 -62.52 26.28 38.49
CA ASN A 69 -61.11 26.57 38.78
C ASN A 69 -60.57 25.79 39.99
N ASP A 70 -61.43 25.42 40.96
CA ASP A 70 -61.04 24.58 42.09
C ASP A 70 -60.89 23.09 41.74
N ASN A 71 -61.55 22.62 40.67
CA ASN A 71 -61.65 21.19 40.36
C ASN A 71 -61.08 20.80 38.98
N ALA A 72 -60.70 21.77 38.17
CA ALA A 72 -60.11 21.56 36.85
C ALA A 72 -58.62 21.93 36.85
N TRP A 73 -57.87 21.26 35.96
CA TRP A 73 -56.49 21.62 35.69
C TRP A 73 -56.38 22.92 34.88
N GLU A 74 -57.40 23.22 34.08
CA GLU A 74 -57.54 24.48 33.34
C GLU A 74 -58.14 25.55 34.25
N ARG A 75 -57.67 26.79 34.09
CA ARG A 75 -58.25 27.98 34.69
C ARG A 75 -59.11 28.71 33.66
N PHE A 76 -60.24 29.19 34.13
CA PHE A 76 -61.26 29.82 33.32
C PHE A 76 -61.50 31.24 33.82
N ASP A 77 -61.38 32.20 32.92
CA ASP A 77 -61.65 33.62 33.15
C ASP A 77 -62.57 34.14 32.05
N VAL A 78 -63.51 35.03 32.38
CA VAL A 78 -64.37 35.68 31.38
C VAL A 78 -63.64 36.91 30.84
N VAL A 79 -63.50 36.99 29.51
CA VAL A 79 -62.83 38.08 28.82
C VAL A 79 -63.79 38.71 27.82
N ASP A 80 -63.70 40.03 27.67
CA ASP A 80 -64.45 40.74 26.63
C ASP A 80 -63.93 40.33 25.25
N PRO A 81 -64.79 39.92 24.30
CA PRO A 81 -64.39 39.59 22.92
C PRO A 81 -63.54 40.67 22.24
N ALA A 82 -63.69 41.95 22.60
CA ALA A 82 -62.89 43.05 22.07
C ALA A 82 -61.50 43.18 22.73
N ALA A 83 -61.31 42.62 23.92
CA ALA A 83 -60.09 42.69 24.71
C ALA A 83 -59.13 41.51 24.49
N VAL A 84 -59.49 40.52 23.66
CA VAL A 84 -58.68 39.32 23.40
C VAL A 84 -57.45 39.65 22.53
N PRO A 85 -56.21 39.63 23.07
CA PRO A 85 -55.01 39.90 22.29
C PRO A 85 -54.65 38.68 21.42
N ALA A 86 -54.01 38.93 20.26
CA ALA A 86 -53.31 37.92 19.45
C ALA A 86 -54.14 36.90 18.62
N LEU A 87 -55.45 37.12 18.38
CA LEU A 87 -56.20 36.29 17.41
C LEU A 87 -55.95 36.73 15.95
N SER A 88 -55.67 35.76 15.06
CA SER A 88 -55.61 35.97 13.61
C SER A 88 -56.97 36.37 13.02
N ALA A 89 -56.98 36.95 11.82
CA ALA A 89 -58.21 37.36 11.13
C ALA A 89 -59.21 36.20 10.94
N GLN A 90 -58.71 34.98 10.74
CA GLN A 90 -59.55 33.79 10.64
C GLN A 90 -60.13 33.38 11.98
N GLN A 91 -59.31 33.34 13.03
CA GLN A 91 -59.75 33.02 14.39
C GLN A 91 -60.79 34.01 14.93
N ARG A 92 -60.65 35.30 14.61
CA ARG A 92 -61.67 36.31 14.96
C ARG A 92 -63.01 36.06 14.25
N ARG A 93 -62.97 35.63 12.98
CA ARG A 93 -64.19 35.26 12.23
C ARG A 93 -64.83 34.00 12.80
N ASP A 94 -64.04 33.01 13.18
CA ASP A 94 -64.54 31.78 13.78
C ASP A 94 -65.15 32.04 15.18
N LEU A 95 -64.53 32.91 15.99
CA LEU A 95 -65.09 33.35 17.27
C LEU A 95 -66.44 34.05 17.12
N ALA A 96 -66.57 34.92 16.10
CA ALA A 96 -67.82 35.61 15.76
C ALA A 96 -68.91 34.67 15.20
N GLN A 97 -68.57 33.43 14.86
CA GLN A 97 -69.49 32.39 14.40
C GLN A 97 -69.78 31.34 15.48
N ASP A 98 -69.59 31.69 16.76
CA ASP A 98 -69.78 30.82 17.93
C ASP A 98 -68.92 29.54 17.96
N LYS A 99 -67.82 29.51 17.19
CA LYS A 99 -66.90 28.37 17.14
C LYS A 99 -65.83 28.47 18.23
N LEU A 100 -65.37 27.30 18.67
CA LEU A 100 -64.21 27.15 19.54
C LEU A 100 -62.94 27.61 18.82
N VAL A 101 -62.18 28.51 19.44
CA VAL A 101 -60.94 29.05 18.88
C VAL A 101 -59.76 28.65 19.75
N LEU A 102 -58.91 27.77 19.23
CA LEU A 102 -57.64 27.39 19.85
C LEU A 102 -56.53 28.35 19.41
N LEU A 103 -55.73 28.81 20.37
CA LEU A 103 -54.53 29.62 20.14
C LEU A 103 -53.39 28.78 19.56
N THR A 104 -52.39 29.44 18.98
CA THR A 104 -51.22 28.81 18.33
C THR A 104 -50.37 27.99 19.31
N ASN A 105 -50.53 28.20 20.62
CA ASN A 105 -49.89 27.37 21.65
C ASN A 105 -50.57 26.01 21.85
N GLY A 106 -51.73 25.75 21.22
CA GLY A 106 -52.49 24.50 21.30
C GLY A 106 -53.13 24.22 22.66
N LYS A 107 -52.91 25.08 23.65
CA LYS A 107 -53.33 24.87 25.04
C LYS A 107 -54.46 25.80 25.43
N ASP A 108 -54.34 27.07 25.06
CA ASP A 108 -55.33 28.08 25.41
C ASP A 108 -56.40 28.14 24.34
N TYR A 109 -57.65 28.31 24.77
CA TYR A 109 -58.76 28.45 23.87
C TYR A 109 -59.81 29.43 24.36
N TYR A 110 -60.50 30.03 23.40
CA TYR A 110 -61.61 30.92 23.61
C TYR A 110 -62.91 30.21 23.22
N LEU A 111 -63.85 30.21 24.15
CA LEU A 111 -65.16 29.62 23.98
C LEU A 111 -66.23 30.72 24.10
N PRO A 112 -66.94 31.04 23.01
CA PRO A 112 -68.06 31.98 23.08
C PRO A 112 -69.25 31.35 23.81
N LEU A 113 -69.89 32.14 24.68
CA LEU A 113 -71.09 31.84 25.46
C LEU A 113 -72.33 32.48 24.80
N ARG A 114 -73.54 32.00 25.13
CA ARG A 114 -74.78 32.43 24.45
C ARG A 114 -75.16 33.89 24.68
N ASP A 115 -74.63 34.52 25.71
CA ASP A 115 -74.86 35.92 26.06
C ASP A 115 -73.82 36.89 25.47
N GLY A 116 -72.93 36.38 24.60
CA GLY A 116 -71.91 37.17 23.93
C GLY A 116 -70.61 37.32 24.73
N ALA A 117 -70.53 36.79 25.95
CA ALA A 117 -69.27 36.73 26.70
C ALA A 117 -68.34 35.65 26.12
N VAL A 118 -67.03 35.81 26.31
CA VAL A 118 -66.03 34.81 25.88
C VAL A 118 -65.33 34.25 27.10
N LEU A 119 -65.36 32.93 27.25
CA LEU A 119 -64.58 32.22 28.25
C LEU A 119 -63.17 31.98 27.71
N HIS A 120 -62.17 32.45 28.44
CA HIS A 120 -60.77 32.13 28.20
C HIS A 120 -60.37 30.97 29.11
N ALA A 121 -60.09 29.82 28.51
CA ALA A 121 -59.50 28.69 29.19
C ALA A 121 -58.00 28.68 28.95
N HIS A 122 -57.21 28.74 30.02
CA HIS A 122 -55.75 28.64 29.99
C HIS A 122 -55.28 27.56 30.97
N ALA A 123 -54.20 26.88 30.63
CA ALA A 123 -53.60 25.87 31.49
C ALA A 123 -52.16 26.26 31.81
N ASP A 124 -51.77 26.13 33.08
CA ASP A 124 -50.37 26.30 33.45
C ASP A 124 -49.51 25.27 32.72
N ASP A 125 -48.40 25.72 32.13
CA ASP A 125 -47.49 24.86 31.40
C ASP A 125 -46.90 23.80 32.34
N ILE A 126 -47.27 22.53 32.15
CA ILE A 126 -46.53 21.44 32.78
C ILE A 126 -45.12 21.46 32.19
N ASP A 127 -44.14 21.80 33.04
CA ASP A 127 -42.75 21.92 32.63
C ASP A 127 -42.13 20.54 32.37
N TYR A 128 -42.32 20.04 31.15
CA TYR A 128 -41.66 18.83 30.65
C TYR A 128 -40.22 19.09 30.16
N SER A 129 -39.63 20.26 30.41
CA SER A 129 -38.28 20.59 29.90
C SER A 129 -37.24 19.59 30.37
N HIS A 130 -37.30 19.16 31.64
CA HIS A 130 -36.40 18.16 32.21
C HIS A 130 -36.53 16.79 31.52
N ILE A 131 -37.75 16.33 31.27
CA ILE A 131 -38.01 15.04 30.59
C ILE A 131 -37.53 15.10 29.14
N LYS A 132 -37.80 16.20 28.42
CA LYS A 132 -37.31 16.42 27.05
C LYS A 132 -35.78 16.46 27.02
N ALA A 133 -35.15 17.14 27.98
CA ALA A 133 -33.68 17.20 28.09
C ALA A 133 -33.07 15.81 28.32
N MET A 134 -33.66 15.00 29.21
CA MET A 134 -33.22 13.61 29.43
C MET A 134 -33.39 12.76 28.16
N ALA A 135 -34.53 12.84 27.49
CA ALA A 135 -34.79 12.09 26.26
C ALA A 135 -33.78 12.44 25.15
N TYR A 136 -33.54 13.73 24.92
CA TYR A 136 -32.55 14.16 23.93
C TYR A 136 -31.12 13.81 24.33
N GLY A 137 -30.78 13.87 25.63
CA GLY A 137 -29.49 13.42 26.14
C GLY A 137 -29.25 11.94 25.88
N LEU A 138 -30.27 11.10 26.09
CA LEU A 138 -30.18 9.65 25.86
C LEU A 138 -30.02 9.32 24.38
N ILE A 139 -30.77 10.01 23.50
CA ILE A 139 -30.62 9.89 22.04
C ILE A 139 -29.21 10.30 21.59
N ALA A 140 -28.69 11.41 22.12
CA ALA A 140 -27.35 11.88 21.80
C ALA A 140 -26.28 10.85 22.23
N ILE A 141 -26.38 10.27 23.43
CA ILE A 141 -25.44 9.24 23.89
C ILE A 141 -25.53 8.00 23.00
N ALA A 142 -26.74 7.52 22.68
CA ALA A 142 -26.94 6.34 21.84
C ALA A 142 -26.38 6.53 20.42
N ALA A 143 -26.41 7.75 19.87
CA ALA A 143 -25.84 8.07 18.56
C ALA A 143 -24.31 8.30 18.62
N LEU A 144 -23.82 8.98 19.64
CA LEU A 144 -22.41 9.37 19.74
C LEU A 144 -21.50 8.23 20.16
N LEU A 145 -21.96 7.31 21.02
CA LEU A 145 -21.12 6.25 21.58
C LEU A 145 -20.63 5.24 20.50
N PRO A 146 -21.47 4.71 19.59
CA PRO A 146 -21.00 3.84 18.51
C PRO A 146 -20.05 4.55 17.55
N LEU A 147 -20.36 5.82 17.23
CA LEU A 147 -19.51 6.64 16.38
C LEU A 147 -18.14 6.87 17.04
N MET A 148 -18.11 7.12 18.35
CA MET A 148 -16.88 7.30 19.12
C MET A 148 -16.02 6.04 19.09
N LEU A 149 -16.62 4.86 19.29
CA LEU A 149 -15.90 3.57 19.21
C LEU A 149 -15.34 3.32 17.80
N TRP A 150 -16.12 3.62 16.77
CA TRP A 150 -15.71 3.47 15.37
C TRP A 150 -14.54 4.40 15.01
N VAL A 151 -14.65 5.69 15.32
CA VAL A 151 -13.59 6.69 15.12
C VAL A 151 -12.34 6.30 15.89
N TRP A 152 -12.47 5.94 17.17
CA TRP A 152 -11.33 5.55 18.00
C TRP A 152 -10.57 4.34 17.42
N SER A 153 -11.29 3.30 16.96
CA SER A 153 -10.68 2.14 16.31
C SER A 153 -9.88 2.54 15.05
N HIS A 154 -10.44 3.43 14.22
CA HIS A 154 -9.78 3.85 12.97
C HIS A 154 -8.51 4.66 13.23
N TRP A 155 -8.54 5.61 14.18
CA TRP A 155 -7.37 6.41 14.54
C TRP A 155 -6.26 5.58 15.17
N ARG A 156 -6.63 4.56 15.97
CA ARG A 156 -5.66 3.65 16.58
C ARG A 156 -4.88 2.90 15.51
N ASP A 157 -5.58 2.32 14.53
CA ASP A 157 -4.95 1.56 13.44
C ASP A 157 -4.07 2.45 12.55
N LEU A 158 -4.51 3.69 12.27
CA LEU A 158 -3.71 4.66 11.51
C LEU A 158 -2.42 5.05 12.23
N ARG A 159 -2.44 5.15 13.57
CA ARG A 159 -1.22 5.39 14.35
C ARG A 159 -0.27 4.23 14.37
N THR A 160 -0.77 3.00 14.47
CA THR A 160 0.08 1.82 14.37
C THR A 160 0.85 1.81 13.05
N LEU A 161 0.18 2.19 11.95
CA LEU A 161 0.85 2.38 10.65
C LEU A 161 1.86 3.54 10.66
N GLU A 162 1.51 4.69 11.24
CA GLU A 162 2.43 5.85 11.36
C GLU A 162 3.68 5.51 12.18
N GLU A 163 3.52 4.81 13.30
CA GLU A 163 4.60 4.34 14.17
C GLU A 163 5.48 3.33 13.45
N ALA A 164 4.88 2.38 12.72
CA ALA A 164 5.61 1.42 11.90
C ALA A 164 6.44 2.12 10.81
N ALA A 165 5.85 3.09 10.11
CA ALA A 165 6.53 3.89 9.09
C ALA A 165 7.67 4.74 9.68
N ARG A 166 7.47 5.37 10.83
CA ARG A 166 8.52 6.15 11.53
C ARG A 166 9.66 5.26 12.00
N ALA A 167 9.35 4.10 12.58
CA ALA A 167 10.36 3.13 13.01
C ALA A 167 11.16 2.56 11.82
N PHE A 168 10.48 2.28 10.71
CA PHE A 168 11.12 1.86 9.46
C PHE A 168 12.05 2.96 8.92
N GLY A 169 11.58 4.20 8.85
CA GLY A 169 12.38 5.37 8.44
C GLY A 169 13.56 5.67 9.36
N ALA A 170 13.49 5.27 10.63
CA ALA A 170 14.60 5.34 11.58
C ALA A 170 15.61 4.18 11.47
N GLY A 171 15.46 3.30 10.48
CA GLY A 171 16.39 2.20 10.20
C GLY A 171 15.99 0.83 10.76
N ARG A 172 14.84 0.70 11.42
CA ARG A 172 14.32 -0.62 11.86
C ARG A 172 13.58 -1.31 10.71
N LEU A 173 14.35 -1.78 9.73
CA LEU A 173 13.82 -2.33 8.45
C LEU A 173 12.92 -3.57 8.61
N SER A 174 13.04 -4.31 9.72
CA SER A 174 12.18 -5.45 10.04
C SER A 174 10.80 -5.06 10.58
N THR A 175 10.53 -3.77 10.77
CA THR A 175 9.24 -3.29 11.29
C THR A 175 8.13 -3.47 10.26
N ARG A 176 6.97 -3.97 10.70
CA ARG A 176 5.74 -4.13 9.90
C ARG A 176 4.56 -3.56 10.67
N ALA A 177 3.57 -3.06 9.94
CA ALA A 177 2.34 -2.51 10.53
C ALA A 177 1.44 -3.63 11.08
N ASN A 178 1.40 -4.79 10.41
CA ASN A 178 0.68 -6.01 10.84
C ASN A 178 -0.75 -5.75 11.36
N LEU A 179 -1.52 -4.99 10.58
CA LEU A 179 -2.91 -4.68 10.93
C LEU A 179 -3.84 -5.87 10.69
N ARG A 180 -4.90 -5.97 11.50
CA ARG A 180 -5.96 -6.97 11.31
C ARG A 180 -6.69 -6.76 9.98
N LYS A 181 -7.09 -7.85 9.32
CA LYS A 181 -7.89 -7.83 8.07
C LYS A 181 -9.22 -7.05 8.16
N ARG A 182 -9.76 -6.89 9.37
CA ARG A 182 -10.99 -6.10 9.63
C ARG A 182 -10.75 -4.59 9.72
N SER A 183 -9.49 -4.15 9.64
CA SER A 183 -9.16 -2.73 9.68
C SER A 183 -9.49 -2.04 8.36
N ASN A 184 -10.08 -0.85 8.43
CA ASN A 184 -10.40 -0.06 7.24
C ASN A 184 -9.15 0.39 6.47
N VAL A 185 -7.98 0.43 7.13
CA VAL A 185 -6.68 0.80 6.53
C VAL A 185 -5.80 -0.42 6.25
N TYR A 186 -6.37 -1.63 6.30
CA TYR A 186 -5.63 -2.88 6.08
C TYR A 186 -4.93 -2.91 4.71
N ALA A 187 -5.60 -2.47 3.64
CA ALA A 187 -5.02 -2.45 2.30
C ALA A 187 -3.77 -1.56 2.22
N LEU A 188 -3.80 -0.39 2.86
CA LEU A 188 -2.66 0.52 2.90
C LEU A 188 -1.52 -0.04 3.75
N ALA A 189 -1.83 -0.64 4.91
CA ALA A 189 -0.82 -1.29 5.74
C ALA A 189 -0.15 -2.46 5.03
N ARG A 190 -0.91 -3.25 4.25
CA ARG A 190 -0.35 -4.32 3.41
C ARG A 190 0.61 -3.77 2.34
N GLN A 191 0.22 -2.71 1.65
CA GLN A 191 1.11 -2.06 0.67
C GLN A 191 2.39 -1.53 1.32
N PHE A 192 2.29 -0.95 2.53
CA PHE A 192 3.46 -0.57 3.31
C PHE A 192 4.34 -1.76 3.67
N ASP A 193 3.74 -2.87 4.14
CA ASP A 193 4.47 -4.08 4.52
C ASP A 193 5.20 -4.71 3.31
N ASP A 194 4.54 -4.77 2.14
CA ASP A 194 5.13 -5.25 0.88
C ASP A 194 6.29 -4.35 0.41
N MET A 195 6.13 -3.03 0.53
CA MET A 195 7.20 -2.06 0.24
C MET A 195 8.38 -2.23 1.20
N ALA A 196 8.10 -2.37 2.50
CA ALA A 196 9.12 -2.54 3.54
C ALA A 196 9.93 -3.83 3.33
N GLU A 197 9.27 -4.92 2.89
CA GLU A 197 9.93 -6.18 2.54
C GLU A 197 10.86 -6.03 1.33
N ARG A 198 10.40 -5.39 0.25
CA ARG A 198 11.24 -5.12 -0.93
C ARG A 198 12.46 -4.28 -0.60
N ILE A 199 12.29 -3.21 0.17
CA ILE A 199 13.40 -2.33 0.58
C ILE A 199 14.37 -3.06 1.50
N GLN A 200 13.87 -3.80 2.50
CA GLN A 200 14.71 -4.60 3.39
C GLN A 200 15.52 -5.63 2.60
N GLY A 201 14.89 -6.34 1.66
CA GLY A 201 15.55 -7.30 0.78
C GLY A 201 16.64 -6.65 -0.07
N SER A 202 16.37 -5.47 -0.65
CA SER A 202 17.35 -4.72 -1.45
C SER A 202 18.56 -4.27 -0.62
N ILE A 203 18.34 -3.76 0.60
CA ILE A 203 19.43 -3.33 1.49
C ILE A 203 20.26 -4.53 1.94
N GLN A 204 19.61 -5.66 2.22
CA GLN A 204 20.31 -6.89 2.61
C GLN A 204 21.19 -7.41 1.47
N HIS A 205 20.68 -7.48 0.24
CA HIS A 205 21.46 -7.84 -0.94
C HIS A 205 22.65 -6.92 -1.15
N GLN A 206 22.46 -5.60 -1.02
CA GLN A 206 23.56 -4.63 -1.15
C GLN A 206 24.64 -4.86 -0.08
N ARG A 207 24.25 -5.16 1.16
CA ARG A 207 25.20 -5.47 2.25
C ARG A 207 25.98 -6.76 1.98
N GLU A 208 25.30 -7.82 1.56
CA GLU A 208 25.92 -9.10 1.21
C GLU A 208 26.93 -8.93 0.08
N MET A 209 26.55 -8.17 -0.95
CA MET A 209 27.45 -7.83 -2.05
C MET A 209 28.68 -7.05 -1.57
N MET A 210 28.52 -6.00 -0.77
CA MET A 210 29.66 -5.22 -0.24
C MET A 210 30.60 -6.06 0.65
N ASN A 211 30.03 -6.99 1.43
CA ASN A 211 30.81 -7.91 2.23
C ASN A 211 31.60 -8.89 1.35
N GLY A 212 30.98 -9.45 0.30
CA GLY A 212 31.64 -10.29 -0.70
C GLY A 212 32.78 -9.57 -1.40
N ILE A 213 32.55 -8.34 -1.87
CA ILE A 213 33.57 -7.47 -2.47
C ILE A 213 34.76 -7.30 -1.53
N SER A 214 34.50 -6.96 -0.27
CA SER A 214 35.56 -6.72 0.72
C SER A 214 36.39 -7.97 0.98
N HIS A 215 35.75 -9.15 1.02
CA HIS A 215 36.42 -10.43 1.24
C HIS A 215 37.30 -10.83 0.05
N GLU A 216 36.78 -10.70 -1.17
CA GLU A 216 37.50 -11.05 -2.40
C GLU A 216 38.65 -10.09 -2.70
N LEU A 217 38.56 -8.80 -2.31
CA LEU A 217 39.68 -7.86 -2.44
C LEU A 217 40.77 -8.09 -1.39
N LYS A 218 40.41 -8.45 -0.16
CA LYS A 218 41.38 -8.59 0.95
C LYS A 218 42.38 -9.73 0.71
N THR A 219 41.96 -10.82 0.08
CA THR A 219 42.81 -12.00 -0.17
C THR A 219 44.00 -11.71 -1.09
N PRO A 220 43.82 -11.17 -2.32
CA PRO A 220 44.94 -10.83 -3.19
C PRO A 220 45.76 -9.65 -2.65
N ILE A 221 45.16 -8.68 -1.96
CA ILE A 221 45.91 -7.60 -1.29
C ILE A 221 46.88 -8.18 -0.25
N ALA A 222 46.41 -9.10 0.61
CA ALA A 222 47.27 -9.75 1.59
C ALA A 222 48.39 -10.59 0.94
N ARG A 223 48.10 -11.26 -0.20
CA ARG A 223 49.12 -11.97 -0.99
C ARG A 223 50.17 -11.02 -1.56
N LEU A 224 49.76 -9.86 -2.08
CA LEU A 224 50.67 -8.83 -2.58
C LEU A 224 51.56 -8.30 -1.45
N GLU A 225 50.99 -7.97 -0.29
CA GLU A 225 51.74 -7.50 0.88
C GLU A 225 52.79 -8.54 1.31
N PHE A 226 52.39 -9.81 1.40
CA PHE A 226 53.30 -10.90 1.75
C PHE A 226 54.38 -11.13 0.69
N GLY A 227 54.01 -11.12 -0.60
CA GLY A 227 54.96 -11.29 -1.70
C GLY A 227 55.98 -10.15 -1.77
N ILE A 228 55.57 -8.91 -1.50
CA ILE A 228 56.46 -7.75 -1.39
C ILE A 228 57.40 -7.90 -0.19
N ALA A 229 56.91 -8.32 0.98
CA ALA A 229 57.74 -8.59 2.15
C ALA A 229 58.78 -9.69 1.88
N LEU A 230 58.41 -10.75 1.16
CA LEU A 230 59.32 -11.82 0.76
C LEU A 230 60.40 -11.37 -0.22
N LEU A 231 60.19 -10.31 -1.00
CA LEU A 231 61.21 -9.74 -1.89
C LEU A 231 62.31 -8.97 -1.14
N GLN A 232 62.08 -8.62 0.12
CA GLN A 232 63.07 -7.95 0.99
C GLN A 232 64.09 -8.94 1.58
N SER A 233 63.82 -10.25 1.51
CA SER A 233 64.77 -11.29 1.92
C SER A 233 65.87 -11.48 0.86
N PRO A 234 67.08 -11.96 1.22
CA PRO A 234 68.10 -12.34 0.26
C PRO A 234 67.60 -13.50 -0.61
N LEU A 235 67.58 -13.30 -1.93
CA LEU A 235 67.09 -14.24 -2.93
C LEU A 235 68.07 -14.32 -4.10
N SER A 236 68.12 -15.48 -4.75
CA SER A 236 68.74 -15.57 -6.08
C SER A 236 67.90 -14.84 -7.13
N ASP A 237 68.51 -14.47 -8.25
CA ASP A 237 67.81 -13.77 -9.34
C ASP A 237 66.64 -14.58 -9.90
N ASP A 238 66.77 -15.90 -10.02
CA ASP A 238 65.69 -16.79 -10.45
C ASP A 238 64.50 -16.79 -9.47
N GLN A 239 64.77 -16.85 -8.16
CA GLN A 239 63.72 -16.79 -7.13
C GLN A 239 63.03 -15.43 -7.10
N ARG A 240 63.78 -14.36 -7.34
CA ARG A 240 63.22 -13.00 -7.48
C ARG A 240 62.30 -12.91 -8.70
N ALA A 241 62.73 -13.41 -9.86
CA ALA A 241 61.93 -13.39 -11.08
C ALA A 241 60.59 -14.13 -10.91
N VAL A 242 60.62 -15.35 -10.36
CA VAL A 242 59.42 -16.15 -10.08
C VAL A 242 58.45 -15.40 -9.15
N ARG A 243 58.96 -14.71 -8.12
CA ARG A 243 58.12 -13.94 -7.18
C ARG A 243 57.55 -12.67 -7.79
N VAL A 244 58.32 -11.95 -8.60
CA VAL A 244 57.84 -10.79 -9.35
C VAL A 244 56.73 -11.20 -10.31
N ASP A 245 56.87 -12.33 -10.99
CA ASP A 245 55.81 -12.84 -11.87
C ASP A 245 54.58 -13.33 -11.10
N ALA A 246 54.74 -13.84 -9.87
CA ALA A 246 53.61 -14.09 -8.98
C ALA A 246 52.87 -12.80 -8.62
N LEU A 247 53.58 -11.76 -8.16
CA LEU A 247 52.97 -10.45 -7.86
C LEU A 247 52.25 -9.85 -9.08
N ARG A 248 52.84 -9.96 -10.28
CA ARG A 248 52.19 -9.51 -11.52
C ARG A 248 50.89 -10.25 -11.81
N ARG A 249 50.83 -11.56 -11.53
CA ARG A 249 49.60 -12.35 -11.65
C ARG A 249 48.55 -11.86 -10.65
N ASP A 250 48.93 -11.61 -9.41
CA ASP A 250 48.03 -11.10 -8.36
C ASP A 250 47.46 -9.71 -8.71
N VAL A 251 48.25 -8.83 -9.33
CA VAL A 251 47.78 -7.52 -9.82
C VAL A 251 46.77 -7.67 -10.96
N ARG A 252 47.03 -8.58 -11.92
CA ARG A 252 46.08 -8.86 -13.01
C ARG A 252 44.78 -9.45 -12.48
N GLU A 253 44.87 -10.36 -11.51
CA GLU A 253 43.73 -10.95 -10.81
C GLU A 253 42.87 -9.84 -10.15
N LEU A 254 43.49 -8.88 -9.46
CA LEU A 254 42.78 -7.71 -8.91
C LEU A 254 42.11 -6.83 -9.96
N ASP A 255 42.79 -6.56 -11.08
CA ASP A 255 42.25 -5.73 -12.17
C ASP A 255 41.04 -6.40 -12.83
N GLU A 256 41.09 -7.72 -13.03
CA GLU A 256 39.97 -8.52 -13.51
C GLU A 256 38.76 -8.45 -12.55
N LEU A 257 38.99 -8.61 -11.24
CA LEU A 257 37.94 -8.49 -10.22
C LEU A 257 37.27 -7.11 -10.25
N VAL A 258 38.05 -6.04 -10.27
CA VAL A 258 37.52 -4.66 -10.32
C VAL A 258 36.73 -4.45 -11.61
N THR A 259 37.21 -4.96 -12.74
CA THR A 259 36.54 -4.87 -14.04
C THR A 259 35.22 -5.65 -14.07
N GLU A 260 35.14 -6.81 -13.44
CA GLU A 260 33.90 -7.58 -13.27
C GLU A 260 32.89 -6.87 -12.38
N LEU A 261 33.36 -6.31 -11.27
CA LEU A 261 32.54 -5.59 -10.29
C LEU A 261 31.94 -4.31 -10.87
N LEU A 262 32.75 -3.50 -11.56
CA LEU A 262 32.28 -2.29 -12.25
C LEU A 262 31.26 -2.63 -13.35
N ALA A 263 31.46 -3.75 -14.04
CA ALA A 263 30.51 -4.19 -15.06
C ALA A 263 29.18 -4.61 -14.46
N LEU A 264 29.20 -5.41 -13.39
CA LEU A 264 27.99 -5.79 -12.68
C LEU A 264 27.24 -4.55 -12.16
N SER A 265 27.96 -3.62 -11.52
CA SER A 265 27.37 -2.37 -10.99
C SER A 265 26.70 -1.53 -12.09
N ARG A 266 27.35 -1.35 -13.25
CA ARG A 266 26.78 -0.63 -14.40
C ARG A 266 25.52 -1.29 -14.94
N LEU A 267 25.49 -2.62 -14.98
CA LEU A 267 24.33 -3.36 -15.41
C LEU A 267 23.19 -3.30 -14.38
N GLU A 268 23.48 -3.28 -13.08
CA GLU A 268 22.49 -3.19 -11.99
C GLU A 268 21.79 -1.85 -11.93
N GLN A 269 22.52 -0.75 -12.10
CA GLN A 269 21.97 0.61 -12.07
C GLN A 269 21.04 0.91 -13.25
N GLY A 270 20.92 0.00 -14.24
CA GLY A 270 20.18 0.25 -15.48
C GLY A 270 20.81 1.39 -16.32
N ALA A 271 21.96 1.89 -15.90
CA ALA A 271 22.69 3.00 -16.53
C ALA A 271 23.42 2.57 -17.81
N THR A 272 23.36 1.29 -18.17
CA THR A 272 23.91 0.80 -19.43
C THR A 272 22.89 1.05 -20.54
N HIS A 273 23.07 2.15 -21.28
CA HIS A 273 22.44 2.28 -22.59
C HIS A 273 22.95 1.13 -23.46
N LEU A 274 22.09 0.16 -23.75
CA LEU A 274 22.41 -0.94 -24.66
C LEU A 274 22.78 -0.34 -26.02
N VAL A 275 23.95 -0.69 -26.53
CA VAL A 275 24.34 -0.32 -27.88
C VAL A 275 23.85 -1.43 -28.81
N LEU A 276 22.56 -1.37 -29.13
CA LEU A 276 21.91 -2.37 -29.97
C LEU A 276 22.41 -2.29 -31.41
N MET A 277 22.88 -3.42 -31.91
CA MET A 277 23.36 -3.58 -33.28
C MET A 277 22.73 -4.83 -33.90
N ARG A 278 22.52 -4.80 -35.21
CA ARG A 278 22.19 -5.99 -35.98
C ARG A 278 23.46 -6.79 -36.23
N VAL A 279 23.53 -7.99 -35.70
CA VAL A 279 24.72 -8.86 -35.70
C VAL A 279 24.45 -10.10 -36.54
N ALA A 280 25.39 -10.48 -37.42
CA ALA A 280 25.39 -11.78 -38.08
C ALA A 280 25.85 -12.85 -37.09
N VAL A 281 24.95 -13.73 -36.65
CA VAL A 281 25.17 -14.58 -35.46
C VAL A 281 26.33 -15.56 -35.67
N GLY A 282 26.44 -16.17 -36.85
CA GLY A 282 27.52 -17.10 -37.19
C GLY A 282 28.91 -16.45 -37.11
N GLU A 283 29.12 -15.37 -37.85
CA GLU A 283 30.42 -14.64 -37.87
C GLU A 283 30.80 -14.10 -36.49
N TRP A 284 29.82 -13.57 -35.75
CA TRP A 284 30.05 -13.09 -34.39
C TRP A 284 30.42 -14.23 -33.44
N LEU A 285 29.73 -15.38 -33.53
CA LEU A 285 30.03 -16.55 -32.70
C LEU A 285 31.44 -17.08 -32.99
N ASP A 286 31.80 -17.18 -34.28
CA ASP A 286 33.13 -17.61 -34.71
C ASP A 286 34.22 -16.67 -34.20
N SER A 287 33.98 -15.35 -34.22
CA SER A 287 34.89 -14.35 -33.67
C SER A 287 35.07 -14.51 -32.14
N VAL A 288 33.98 -14.71 -31.41
CA VAL A 288 34.04 -14.88 -29.95
C VAL A 288 34.74 -16.19 -29.59
N VAL A 289 34.39 -17.29 -30.25
CA VAL A 289 35.00 -18.61 -30.01
C VAL A 289 36.48 -18.62 -30.40
N GLY A 290 36.83 -18.02 -31.54
CA GLY A 290 38.21 -17.89 -32.00
C GLY A 290 39.11 -17.15 -30.99
N SER A 291 38.54 -16.23 -30.20
CA SER A 291 39.30 -15.51 -29.18
C SER A 291 39.72 -16.36 -27.97
N VAL A 292 39.07 -17.51 -27.74
CA VAL A 292 39.34 -18.42 -26.61
C VAL A 292 39.78 -19.82 -27.02
N ALA A 293 39.79 -20.12 -28.32
CA ALA A 293 40.15 -21.44 -28.84
C ALA A 293 41.55 -21.89 -28.39
N ASN A 294 42.54 -20.98 -28.38
CA ASN A 294 43.89 -21.28 -27.92
C ASN A 294 43.93 -21.60 -26.41
N ASP A 295 43.26 -20.79 -25.59
CA ASP A 295 43.20 -21.00 -24.13
C ASP A 295 42.53 -22.34 -23.76
N VAL A 296 41.55 -22.76 -24.54
CA VAL A 296 40.85 -24.05 -24.37
C VAL A 296 41.73 -25.21 -24.86
N ALA A 297 42.44 -25.04 -25.98
CA ALA A 297 43.38 -26.02 -26.52
C ALA A 297 44.59 -26.25 -25.60
N ASP A 298 45.12 -25.20 -24.97
CA ASP A 298 46.21 -25.28 -23.98
C ASP A 298 45.81 -26.12 -22.75
N ARG A 299 44.51 -26.22 -22.47
CA ARG A 299 43.93 -27.06 -21.42
C ARG A 299 43.58 -28.48 -21.89
N GLN A 300 43.91 -28.83 -23.13
CA GLN A 300 43.60 -30.12 -23.75
C GLN A 300 42.10 -30.45 -23.84
N LEU A 301 41.26 -29.41 -23.94
CA LEU A 301 39.81 -29.55 -24.09
C LEU A 301 39.40 -29.40 -25.56
N ALA A 302 38.42 -30.19 -25.98
CA ALA A 302 37.80 -30.07 -27.29
C ALA A 302 36.69 -29.02 -27.25
N LEU A 303 36.73 -28.07 -28.19
CA LEU A 303 35.71 -27.03 -28.35
C LEU A 303 34.90 -27.30 -29.62
N VAL A 304 33.61 -27.61 -29.46
CA VAL A 304 32.70 -27.93 -30.57
C VAL A 304 31.64 -26.84 -30.69
N VAL A 305 31.46 -26.29 -31.89
CA VAL A 305 30.48 -25.24 -32.17
C VAL A 305 29.43 -25.75 -33.14
N HIS A 306 28.16 -25.56 -32.80
CA HIS A 306 27.02 -25.83 -33.67
C HIS A 306 26.20 -24.55 -33.87
N ALA A 307 26.18 -24.02 -35.09
CA ALA A 307 25.46 -22.79 -35.43
C ALA A 307 24.50 -22.96 -36.62
N ASP A 308 24.32 -24.18 -37.13
CA ASP A 308 23.52 -24.46 -38.34
C ASP A 308 22.04 -24.07 -38.18
N ALA A 309 21.53 -24.11 -36.95
CA ALA A 309 20.15 -23.74 -36.60
C ALA A 309 20.02 -22.30 -36.08
N ALA A 310 21.09 -21.50 -36.10
CA ALA A 310 21.06 -20.13 -35.62
C ALA A 310 20.31 -19.21 -36.59
N PRO A 311 19.62 -18.15 -36.09
CA PRO A 311 19.10 -17.12 -36.97
C PRO A 311 20.26 -16.40 -37.67
N THR A 312 20.09 -16.04 -38.94
CA THR A 312 21.17 -15.36 -39.72
C THR A 312 21.59 -14.05 -39.07
N HIS A 313 20.62 -13.30 -38.52
CA HIS A 313 20.85 -12.04 -37.83
C HIS A 313 20.05 -11.96 -36.53
N HIS A 314 20.59 -11.28 -35.53
CA HIS A 314 19.89 -10.93 -34.30
C HIS A 314 20.25 -9.51 -33.87
N VAL A 315 19.36 -8.83 -33.15
CA VAL A 315 19.61 -7.48 -32.62
C VAL A 315 19.94 -7.60 -31.14
N CYS A 316 21.16 -7.23 -30.77
CA CYS A 316 21.63 -7.23 -29.38
C CYS A 316 22.79 -6.26 -29.20
N ASP A 317 23.29 -6.10 -27.96
CA ASP A 317 24.60 -5.48 -27.73
C ASP A 317 25.69 -6.57 -27.88
N PRO A 318 26.44 -6.60 -29.00
CA PRO A 318 27.37 -7.69 -29.28
C PRO A 318 28.49 -7.81 -28.25
N ARG A 319 28.87 -6.71 -27.60
CA ARG A 319 29.96 -6.69 -26.61
C ARG A 319 29.51 -7.31 -25.30
N LEU A 320 28.30 -6.98 -24.85
CA LEU A 320 27.73 -7.57 -23.64
C LEU A 320 27.43 -9.05 -23.86
N VAL A 321 26.77 -9.41 -24.97
CA VAL A 321 26.46 -10.83 -25.24
C VAL A 321 27.74 -11.65 -25.40
N ALA A 322 28.79 -11.10 -26.03
CA ALA A 322 30.08 -11.80 -26.14
C ALA A 322 30.70 -12.04 -24.76
N ARG A 323 30.60 -11.05 -23.86
CA ARG A 323 31.06 -11.20 -22.48
C ARG A 323 30.30 -12.29 -21.73
N ALA A 324 28.98 -12.37 -21.89
CA ALA A 324 28.20 -13.45 -21.29
C ALA A 324 28.66 -14.82 -21.80
N LEU A 325 28.83 -14.96 -23.12
CA LEU A 325 29.30 -16.20 -23.72
C LEU A 325 30.71 -16.58 -23.24
N LEU A 326 31.64 -15.62 -23.22
CA LEU A 326 33.00 -15.84 -22.72
C LEU A 326 33.02 -16.25 -21.25
N ASN A 327 32.16 -15.68 -20.41
CA ASN A 327 32.04 -16.09 -19.01
C ASN A 327 31.54 -17.54 -18.89
N LEU A 328 30.59 -17.95 -19.73
CA LEU A 328 30.11 -19.34 -19.77
C LEU A 328 31.20 -20.29 -20.27
N ILE A 329 31.95 -19.93 -21.32
CA ILE A 329 33.05 -20.76 -21.86
C ILE A 329 34.17 -20.90 -20.83
N ARG A 330 34.57 -19.81 -20.16
CA ARG A 330 35.58 -19.88 -19.08
C ARG A 330 35.10 -20.74 -17.91
N ASN A 331 33.81 -20.68 -17.59
CA ASN A 331 33.22 -21.54 -16.57
C ASN A 331 33.28 -23.01 -17.02
N ALA A 332 32.83 -23.32 -18.23
CA ALA A 332 32.92 -24.66 -18.81
C ALA A 332 34.37 -25.17 -18.84
N ALA A 333 35.34 -24.38 -19.30
CA ALA A 333 36.76 -24.74 -19.35
C ALA A 333 37.42 -24.96 -17.99
N ARG A 334 36.78 -24.53 -16.89
CA ARG A 334 37.23 -24.83 -15.53
C ARG A 334 36.75 -26.21 -15.05
N TYR A 335 35.57 -26.65 -15.48
CA TYR A 335 34.90 -27.84 -14.91
C TYR A 335 34.80 -29.02 -15.89
N ALA A 336 34.89 -28.76 -17.19
CA ALA A 336 34.92 -29.78 -18.23
C ALA A 336 36.10 -30.73 -18.03
N GLN A 337 35.89 -31.99 -18.37
CA GLN A 337 36.91 -33.02 -18.38
C GLN A 337 37.56 -33.13 -19.76
N HIS A 338 36.75 -33.13 -20.82
CA HIS A 338 37.23 -33.35 -22.19
C HIS A 338 36.61 -32.38 -23.19
N THR A 339 35.33 -32.00 -23.04
CA THR A 339 34.59 -31.34 -24.11
C THR A 339 33.74 -30.17 -23.63
N ILE A 340 33.76 -29.09 -24.41
CA ILE A 340 32.83 -27.97 -24.30
C ILE A 340 32.06 -27.86 -25.62
N ILE A 341 30.74 -27.86 -25.54
CA ILE A 341 29.86 -27.73 -26.71
C ILE A 341 29.14 -26.39 -26.64
N ILE A 342 29.22 -25.61 -27.71
CA ILE A 342 28.52 -24.34 -27.88
C ILE A 342 27.48 -24.52 -28.97
N ARG A 343 26.22 -24.17 -28.69
CA ARG A 343 25.11 -24.22 -29.65
C ARG A 343 24.46 -22.85 -29.78
N ALA A 344 24.22 -22.41 -31.01
CA ALA A 344 23.39 -21.25 -31.31
C ALA A 344 22.18 -21.71 -32.13
N GLU A 345 20.98 -21.40 -31.64
CA GLU A 345 19.73 -21.89 -32.23
C GLU A 345 18.66 -20.79 -32.24
N ALA A 346 17.78 -20.81 -33.25
CA ALA A 346 16.59 -19.99 -33.27
C ALA A 346 15.56 -20.53 -32.26
N GLY A 347 15.18 -19.68 -31.29
CA GLY A 347 14.17 -19.98 -30.29
C GLY A 347 12.77 -19.50 -30.69
N PRO A 348 11.78 -19.71 -29.80
CA PRO A 348 10.41 -19.26 -30.00
C PRO A 348 10.33 -17.75 -30.28
N ALA A 349 9.39 -17.34 -31.13
CA ALA A 349 9.15 -15.93 -31.46
C ALA A 349 10.40 -15.16 -31.97
N GLY A 350 11.36 -15.86 -32.59
CA GLY A 350 12.56 -15.24 -33.15
C GLY A 350 13.66 -14.94 -32.11
N ALA A 351 13.57 -15.55 -30.92
CA ALA A 351 14.62 -15.47 -29.93
C ALA A 351 15.93 -16.11 -30.43
N LEU A 352 17.07 -15.65 -29.91
CA LEU A 352 18.36 -16.31 -30.06
C LEU A 352 18.65 -17.10 -28.78
N CYS A 353 18.85 -18.41 -28.92
CA CYS A 353 19.24 -19.29 -27.82
C CYS A 353 20.73 -19.64 -27.96
N LEU A 354 21.54 -19.23 -26.99
CA LEU A 354 22.95 -19.57 -26.88
C LEU A 354 23.14 -20.57 -25.75
N THR A 355 23.60 -21.77 -26.07
CA THR A 355 23.81 -22.84 -25.10
C THR A 355 25.31 -23.14 -24.98
N VAL A 356 25.81 -23.30 -23.75
CA VAL A 356 27.15 -23.82 -23.44
C VAL A 356 27.00 -25.04 -22.54
N GLU A 357 27.55 -26.16 -22.98
CA GLU A 357 27.53 -27.46 -22.31
C GLU A 357 28.96 -27.88 -21.97
N ASP A 358 29.17 -28.41 -20.76
CA ASP A 358 30.40 -29.07 -20.34
C ASP A 358 30.13 -30.52 -19.92
N ASP A 359 31.16 -31.36 -19.92
CA ASP A 359 31.14 -32.75 -19.45
C ASP A 359 31.65 -32.92 -18.00
N GLY A 360 31.51 -31.87 -17.18
CA GLY A 360 31.99 -31.83 -15.81
C GLY A 360 31.07 -32.53 -14.79
N PRO A 361 31.24 -32.25 -13.48
CA PRO A 361 30.40 -32.82 -12.42
C PRO A 361 28.96 -32.28 -12.42
N GLY A 362 28.70 -31.18 -13.12
CA GLY A 362 27.41 -30.50 -13.15
C GLY A 362 27.08 -29.78 -11.83
N ILE A 363 25.83 -29.30 -11.72
CA ILE A 363 25.35 -28.53 -10.56
C ILE A 363 24.08 -29.20 -9.99
N PRO A 364 24.06 -29.52 -8.68
CA PRO A 364 22.89 -30.08 -8.02
C PRO A 364 21.64 -29.20 -8.17
N PRO A 365 20.43 -29.78 -8.37
CA PRO A 365 19.20 -29.00 -8.58
C PRO A 365 18.92 -27.94 -7.51
N ALA A 366 19.26 -28.23 -6.24
CA ALA A 366 19.07 -27.31 -5.12
C ALA A 366 19.89 -26.02 -5.23
N ASP A 367 21.01 -26.06 -5.96
CA ASP A 367 21.96 -24.96 -6.06
C ASP A 367 21.85 -24.17 -7.37
N ARG A 368 21.11 -24.69 -8.37
CA ARG A 368 21.03 -24.11 -9.72
C ARG A 368 20.49 -22.67 -9.76
N ALA A 369 19.57 -22.33 -8.87
CA ALA A 369 19.08 -20.95 -8.78
C ALA A 369 20.12 -20.02 -8.15
N ARG A 370 20.90 -20.54 -7.18
CA ARG A 370 21.81 -19.77 -6.36
C ARG A 370 23.15 -19.52 -7.04
N VAL A 371 23.61 -20.37 -7.98
CA VAL A 371 24.90 -20.17 -8.69
C VAL A 371 24.99 -18.86 -9.49
N PHE A 372 23.86 -18.19 -9.74
CA PHE A 372 23.83 -16.87 -10.36
C PHE A 372 23.89 -15.71 -9.34
N GLU A 373 23.95 -16.00 -8.05
CA GLU A 373 24.17 -15.01 -6.99
C GLU A 373 25.64 -14.54 -7.03
N PRO A 374 25.89 -13.22 -6.95
CA PRO A 374 27.25 -12.69 -6.92
C PRO A 374 28.07 -13.29 -5.78
N PHE A 375 29.35 -13.61 -6.05
CA PHE A 375 30.31 -14.16 -5.08
C PHE A 375 30.00 -15.56 -4.56
N LEU A 376 28.91 -16.21 -5.00
CA LEU A 376 28.61 -17.56 -4.58
C LEU A 376 29.52 -18.57 -5.30
N ARG A 377 30.15 -19.44 -4.51
CA ARG A 377 30.92 -20.60 -4.99
C ARG A 377 30.42 -21.84 -4.27
N LEU A 378 30.10 -22.90 -5.02
CA LEU A 378 29.60 -24.16 -4.44
C LEU A 378 30.71 -24.95 -3.73
N ASP A 379 31.94 -24.87 -4.24
CA ASP A 379 33.11 -25.54 -3.65
C ASP A 379 34.05 -24.51 -3.00
N ALA A 380 34.06 -24.47 -1.67
CA ALA A 380 34.99 -23.66 -0.88
C ALA A 380 36.39 -24.30 -0.74
N SER A 381 36.55 -25.58 -1.12
CA SER A 381 37.73 -26.40 -0.78
C SER A 381 38.68 -26.70 -1.94
N ARG A 382 38.39 -26.28 -3.18
CA ARG A 382 39.29 -26.48 -4.33
C ARG A 382 40.07 -25.20 -4.65
N ASP A 383 41.40 -25.39 -4.76
CA ASP A 383 42.47 -24.39 -4.87
C ASP A 383 42.06 -22.97 -5.26
N ARG A 384 42.31 -22.02 -4.35
CA ARG A 384 42.21 -20.57 -4.60
C ARG A 384 43.10 -20.10 -5.76
N HIS A 385 44.04 -20.92 -6.21
CA HIS A 385 44.99 -20.58 -7.27
C HIS A 385 44.42 -20.73 -8.70
N THR A 386 43.25 -21.36 -8.91
CA THR A 386 42.69 -21.61 -10.25
C THR A 386 41.29 -21.02 -10.48
N GLY A 387 40.72 -20.31 -9.49
CA GLY A 387 39.28 -20.08 -9.34
C GLY A 387 38.84 -18.62 -9.21
N GLY A 388 38.16 -18.07 -10.23
CA GLY A 388 37.65 -16.70 -10.34
C GLY A 388 36.55 -16.34 -9.33
N PHE A 389 36.17 -15.06 -9.31
CA PHE A 389 35.53 -14.39 -8.16
C PHE A 389 34.05 -14.69 -7.90
N GLY A 390 33.45 -15.65 -8.61
CA GLY A 390 32.01 -15.94 -8.51
C GLY A 390 31.11 -14.83 -9.06
N LEU A 391 31.65 -13.91 -9.86
CA LEU A 391 30.90 -12.84 -10.52
C LEU A 391 30.46 -13.19 -11.94
N GLY A 392 31.15 -14.13 -12.59
CA GLY A 392 30.92 -14.46 -14.01
C GLY A 392 29.48 -14.84 -14.34
N LEU A 393 28.88 -15.76 -13.59
CA LEU A 393 27.49 -16.20 -13.81
C LEU A 393 26.46 -15.12 -13.44
N ALA A 394 26.72 -14.32 -12.40
CA ALA A 394 25.88 -13.16 -12.07
C ALA A 394 25.87 -12.13 -13.21
N ILE A 395 27.02 -11.88 -13.83
CA ILE A 395 27.15 -11.02 -15.01
C ILE A 395 26.36 -11.61 -16.19
N VAL A 396 26.45 -12.92 -16.45
CA VAL A 396 25.66 -13.59 -17.52
C VAL A 396 24.17 -13.37 -17.31
N ARG A 397 23.67 -13.66 -16.10
CA ARG A 397 22.26 -13.48 -15.76
C ARG A 397 21.82 -12.04 -15.95
N ARG A 398 22.65 -11.08 -15.51
CA ARG A 398 22.31 -9.67 -15.66
C ARG A 398 22.31 -9.21 -17.12
N ILE A 399 23.25 -9.69 -17.93
CA ILE A 399 23.29 -9.41 -19.38
C ILE A 399 22.03 -9.94 -20.06
N ALA A 400 21.60 -11.16 -19.75
CA ALA A 400 20.34 -11.71 -20.27
C ALA A 400 19.14 -10.83 -19.88
N LEU A 401 19.03 -10.45 -18.60
CA LEU A 401 17.94 -9.63 -18.08
C LEU A 401 17.87 -8.23 -18.72
N VAL A 402 19.00 -7.54 -18.93
CA VAL A 402 18.97 -6.21 -19.57
C VAL A 402 18.55 -6.30 -21.04
N HIS A 403 18.77 -7.42 -21.71
CA HIS A 403 18.26 -7.70 -23.06
C HIS A 403 16.79 -8.20 -23.06
N GLY A 404 16.11 -8.20 -21.92
CA GLY A 404 14.75 -8.72 -21.78
C GLY A 404 14.63 -10.24 -21.82
N GLY A 405 15.76 -10.95 -21.76
CA GLY A 405 15.87 -12.39 -21.80
C GLY A 405 16.11 -13.03 -20.44
N GLU A 406 16.47 -14.30 -20.46
CA GLU A 406 16.71 -15.12 -19.28
C GLU A 406 17.85 -16.11 -19.48
N VAL A 407 18.38 -16.65 -18.39
CA VAL A 407 19.39 -17.71 -18.40
C VAL A 407 18.88 -18.88 -17.58
N HIS A 408 19.00 -20.07 -18.15
CA HIS A 408 18.63 -21.33 -17.52
C HIS A 408 19.85 -22.22 -17.33
N LEU A 409 19.76 -23.09 -16.33
CA LEU A 409 20.77 -24.07 -16.02
C LEU A 409 20.11 -25.45 -15.88
N ASP A 410 20.54 -26.37 -16.74
CA ASP A 410 20.09 -27.75 -16.76
C ASP A 410 21.27 -28.72 -16.64
N ALA A 411 20.96 -30.01 -16.50
CA ALA A 411 21.97 -31.05 -16.70
C ALA A 411 22.23 -31.19 -18.20
N ALA A 412 23.51 -31.29 -18.60
CA ALA A 412 23.83 -31.57 -19.99
C ALA A 412 23.59 -33.06 -20.31
N PRO A 413 23.13 -33.40 -21.53
CA PRO A 413 22.90 -34.79 -21.94
C PRO A 413 24.16 -35.68 -21.82
N GLY A 414 25.35 -35.09 -21.95
CA GLY A 414 26.64 -35.77 -21.82
C GLY A 414 27.16 -35.91 -20.39
N GLY A 415 26.37 -35.53 -19.37
CA GLY A 415 26.87 -35.24 -18.02
C GLY A 415 27.39 -33.81 -17.94
N GLY A 416 27.44 -33.21 -16.75
CA GLY A 416 27.88 -31.82 -16.55
C GLY A 416 26.76 -30.78 -16.55
N ALA A 417 27.12 -29.52 -16.78
CA ALA A 417 26.19 -28.39 -16.75
C ALA A 417 25.86 -27.87 -18.16
N ARG A 418 24.59 -27.50 -18.35
CA ARG A 418 24.08 -26.86 -19.57
C ARG A 418 23.53 -25.49 -19.23
N PHE A 419 24.24 -24.45 -19.64
CA PHE A 419 23.79 -23.07 -19.51
C PHE A 419 23.14 -22.61 -20.81
N ALA A 420 21.89 -22.16 -20.76
CA ALA A 420 21.15 -21.67 -21.92
C ALA A 420 20.74 -20.21 -21.69
N VAL A 421 21.29 -19.30 -22.50
CA VAL A 421 20.91 -17.88 -22.52
C VAL A 421 19.92 -17.66 -23.66
N GLN A 422 18.71 -17.21 -23.32
CA GLN A 422 17.67 -16.89 -24.29
C GLN A 422 17.53 -15.38 -24.40
N LEU A 423 17.74 -14.85 -25.60
CA LEU A 423 17.60 -13.43 -25.91
C LEU A 423 16.37 -13.24 -26.82
N PRO A 424 15.34 -12.49 -26.40
CA PRO A 424 14.16 -12.28 -27.23
C PRO A 424 14.49 -11.46 -28.47
N ALA A 425 13.67 -11.59 -29.51
CA ALA A 425 13.78 -10.73 -30.68
C ALA A 425 13.60 -9.25 -30.27
N MET A 426 14.60 -8.42 -30.55
CA MET A 426 14.52 -6.98 -30.37
C MET A 426 14.43 -6.26 -31.72
N ALA A 427 13.68 -5.16 -31.76
CA ALA A 427 13.69 -4.26 -32.90
C ALA A 427 14.90 -3.34 -32.80
N MET A 428 15.51 -3.00 -33.95
CA MET A 428 16.44 -1.87 -34.00
C MET A 428 15.68 -0.61 -33.56
N PRO A 429 16.22 0.19 -32.63
CA PRO A 429 15.62 1.49 -32.34
C PRO A 429 15.57 2.30 -33.64
N LEU A 430 14.38 2.83 -33.96
CA LEU A 430 14.22 3.77 -35.06
C LEU A 430 15.09 5.00 -34.72
N ILE A 431 16.11 5.24 -35.54
CA ILE A 431 17.01 6.40 -35.41
C ILE A 431 16.23 7.67 -35.76
#